data_AF-A0A7S3KGQ5-F1
#
_entry.id   AF-A0A7S3KGQ5-F1
#
_cell.length_a   1.000
_cell.length_b   1.000
_cell.length_c   1.000
_cell.angle_alpha   90.00
_cell.angle_beta   90.00
_cell.angle_gamma   90.00
#
_symmetry.space_group_name_H-M   'P 1'
#
loop_
_entity.id
_entity.type
_entity.pdbx_description
1 polymer ?
#
loop_
_entity_poly.entity_id
_entity_poly.type
_entity_poly.pdbx_seq_one_letter_code
_entity_poly.pdbx_strand_id
1 'polypeptide(L)'
;IKEHYENNGPYDGIIGFSQGGYMVRTLMKADILGFPDLKLSPGFVILISSAIPYWDKIKPIIEGDYSSPVLYIYGSNDPITKPFDYCICPRSDTTVIFHKKGH
;
A
#
# COMPACT_ATOMS: atom_id res chain seq x y z
N ILE A 1 -9.49 5.04 -11.86
CA ILE A 1 -8.03 5.10 -11.55
C ILE A 1 -7.21 5.08 -12.83
N LYS A 2 -7.32 4.03 -13.67
CA LYS A 2 -6.61 3.96 -14.97
C LYS A 2 -6.75 5.26 -15.79
N GLU A 3 -7.98 5.65 -16.13
CA GLU A 3 -8.25 6.90 -16.86
C GLU A 3 -7.62 8.15 -16.20
N HIS A 4 -7.70 8.25 -14.88
CA HIS A 4 -7.10 9.37 -14.16
C HIS A 4 -5.57 9.35 -14.25
N TYR A 5 -4.93 8.19 -14.10
CA TYR A 5 -3.48 8.03 -14.21
C TYR A 5 -3.00 8.29 -15.64
N GLU A 6 -3.72 7.83 -16.65
CA GLU A 6 -3.40 8.09 -18.07
C GLU A 6 -3.47 9.57 -18.42
N ASN A 7 -4.42 10.31 -17.85
CA ASN A 7 -4.62 11.72 -18.15
C ASN A 7 -3.78 12.68 -17.30
N ASN A 8 -3.31 12.24 -16.12
CA ASN A 8 -2.67 13.13 -15.14
C ASN A 8 -1.30 12.63 -14.62
N GLY A 9 -0.94 11.39 -14.93
CA GLY A 9 0.35 10.80 -14.56
C GLY A 9 1.43 11.01 -15.62
N PRO A 10 2.59 10.35 -15.48
CA PRO A 10 2.95 9.47 -14.36
C PRO A 10 3.15 10.26 -13.05
N TYR A 11 2.86 9.61 -11.92
CA TYR A 11 3.10 10.18 -10.60
C TYR A 11 4.40 9.63 -10.00
N ASP A 12 5.23 10.49 -9.44
CA ASP A 12 6.45 10.08 -8.71
C ASP A 12 6.14 9.31 -7.43
N GLY A 13 4.94 9.49 -6.87
CA GLY A 13 4.54 8.83 -5.64
C GLY A 13 3.05 8.62 -5.54
N ILE A 14 2.66 7.59 -4.79
CA ILE A 14 1.26 7.27 -4.53
C ILE A 14 1.04 7.18 -3.02
N ILE A 15 -0.04 7.80 -2.55
CA ILE A 15 -0.43 7.82 -1.14
C ILE A 15 -1.79 7.15 -0.99
N GLY A 16 -1.92 6.25 -0.01
CA GLY A 16 -3.17 5.58 0.31
C GLY A 16 -3.48 5.65 1.80
N PHE A 17 -4.68 6.13 2.14
CA PHE A 17 -5.20 6.14 3.51
C PHE A 17 -6.28 5.07 3.69
N SER A 18 -6.21 4.26 4.75
CA SER A 18 -7.26 3.27 5.06
C SER A 18 -7.53 2.31 3.89
N GLN A 19 -8.76 2.29 3.35
CA GLN A 19 -9.10 1.54 2.13
C GLN A 19 -8.32 2.01 0.90
N GLY A 20 -7.94 3.28 0.83
CA GLY A 20 -7.02 3.78 -0.20
C GLY A 20 -5.65 3.12 -0.11
N GLY A 21 -5.17 2.81 1.09
CA GLY A 21 -3.94 2.04 1.29
C GLY A 21 -4.05 0.63 0.69
N TYR A 22 -5.15 -0.06 0.95
CA TYR A 22 -5.46 -1.36 0.31
C TYR A 22 -5.46 -1.28 -1.22
N MET A 23 -6.09 -0.25 -1.77
CA MET A 23 -6.16 -0.02 -3.21
C MET A 23 -4.77 0.16 -3.81
N VAL A 24 -3.92 0.98 -3.18
CA VAL A 24 -2.54 1.19 -3.64
C VAL A 24 -1.73 -0.10 -3.63
N ARG A 25 -1.83 -0.91 -2.56
CA ARG A 25 -1.18 -2.24 -2.50
C ARG A 25 -1.64 -3.15 -3.64
N THR A 26 -2.95 -3.18 -3.91
CA THR A 26 -3.54 -3.98 -4.99
C THR A 26 -3.01 -3.53 -6.35
N LEU A 27 -2.99 -2.23 -6.60
CA LEU A 27 -2.47 -1.64 -7.83
C LEU A 27 -0.98 -1.96 -8.03
N MET A 28 -0.20 -1.88 -6.96
CA MET A 28 1.23 -2.16 -7.03
C MET A 28 1.54 -3.63 -7.30
N LYS A 29 0.72 -4.54 -6.77
CA LYS A 29 0.81 -5.96 -7.10
C LYS A 29 0.37 -6.25 -8.53
N ALA A 30 -0.69 -5.61 -9.00
CA ALA A 30 -1.12 -5.76 -10.38
C ALA A 30 -0.04 -5.26 -11.37
N ASP A 31 0.66 -4.16 -11.04
CA ASP A 31 1.81 -3.65 -11.79
C ASP A 31 2.95 -4.69 -11.87
N ILE A 32 3.33 -5.29 -10.73
CA ILE A 32 4.37 -6.33 -10.64
C ILE A 32 3.99 -7.61 -11.38
N LEU A 33 2.72 -8.02 -11.29
CA LEU A 33 2.19 -9.19 -11.98
C LEU A 33 2.02 -8.95 -13.50
N GLY A 34 2.28 -7.74 -13.99
CA GLY A 34 2.21 -7.41 -15.40
C GLY A 34 0.78 -7.38 -15.93
N PHE A 35 -0.18 -6.92 -15.12
CA PHE A 35 -1.55 -6.75 -15.60
C PHE A 35 -1.57 -5.83 -16.84
N PRO A 36 -2.21 -6.25 -17.95
CA PRO A 36 -2.26 -5.47 -19.17
C PRO A 36 -2.77 -4.05 -18.90
N ASP A 37 -2.13 -3.07 -19.54
CA ASP A 37 -2.44 -1.65 -19.45
C ASP A 37 -2.31 -1.00 -18.06
N LEU A 38 -1.68 -1.67 -17.10
CA LEU A 38 -1.32 -1.07 -15.82
C LEU A 38 0.19 -0.95 -15.74
N LYS A 39 0.69 0.28 -15.85
CA LYS A 39 2.10 0.61 -15.64
C LYS A 39 2.21 1.81 -14.73
N LEU A 40 2.34 1.55 -13.43
CA LEU A 40 2.33 2.60 -12.40
C LEU A 40 3.75 2.98 -11.97
N SER A 41 4.58 2.00 -11.64
CA SER A 41 5.99 2.14 -11.26
C SER A 41 6.36 3.47 -10.56
N PRO A 42 5.68 3.85 -9.45
CA PRO A 42 5.98 5.10 -8.76
C PRO A 42 7.37 5.05 -8.12
N GLY A 43 8.00 6.20 -7.92
CA GLY A 43 9.27 6.30 -7.20
C GLY A 43 9.15 6.00 -5.71
N PHE A 44 7.98 6.19 -5.11
CA PHE A 44 7.72 5.84 -3.71
C PHE A 44 6.22 5.62 -3.40
N VAL A 45 5.95 4.95 -2.28
CA VAL A 45 4.58 4.72 -1.79
C VAL A 45 4.46 5.10 -0.32
N ILE A 46 3.38 5.80 0.06
CA ILE A 46 3.05 6.09 1.46
C ILE A 46 1.70 5.46 1.81
N LEU A 47 1.68 4.62 2.84
CA LEU A 47 0.50 3.88 3.27
C LEU A 47 0.16 4.28 4.72
N ILE A 48 -0.94 5.01 4.89
CA ILE A 48 -1.38 5.56 6.17
C ILE A 48 -2.58 4.78 6.65
N SER A 49 -2.48 4.20 7.85
CA SER A 49 -3.53 3.36 8.46
C SER A 49 -4.10 2.36 7.44
N SER A 50 -3.25 1.78 6.58
CA SER A 50 -3.71 1.01 5.42
C SER A 50 -4.44 -0.23 5.89
N ALA A 51 -5.71 -0.35 5.50
CA ALA A 51 -6.50 -1.54 5.74
C ALA A 51 -5.89 -2.71 4.94
N ILE A 52 -5.96 -3.92 5.52
CA ILE A 52 -5.75 -5.16 4.78
C ILE A 52 -7.01 -6.01 4.97
N PRO A 53 -7.68 -6.43 3.90
CA PRO A 53 -8.84 -7.30 4.01
C PRO A 53 -8.51 -8.60 4.75
N TYR A 54 -9.41 -9.04 5.63
CA TYR A 54 -9.35 -10.32 6.34
C TYR A 54 -9.60 -11.56 5.43
N TRP A 55 -9.69 -11.37 4.11
CA TRP A 55 -9.98 -12.47 3.19
C TRP A 55 -8.69 -13.27 2.92
N ASP A 56 -8.59 -14.48 3.48
CA ASP A 56 -7.43 -15.39 3.40
C ASP A 56 -6.90 -15.65 1.97
N LYS A 57 -7.75 -15.48 0.95
CA LYS A 57 -7.35 -15.69 -0.46
C LYS A 57 -6.67 -14.47 -1.09
N ILE A 58 -6.98 -13.26 -0.63
CA ILE A 58 -6.46 -12.02 -1.21
C ILE A 58 -5.21 -11.58 -0.47
N LYS A 59 -5.16 -11.84 0.85
CA LYS A 59 -4.06 -11.48 1.74
C LYS A 59 -2.67 -11.87 1.18
N PRO A 60 -2.41 -13.11 0.70
CA PRO A 60 -1.11 -13.48 0.15
C PRO A 60 -0.75 -12.79 -1.17
N ILE A 61 -1.75 -12.27 -1.89
CA ILE A 61 -1.55 -11.57 -3.17
C ILE A 61 -1.12 -10.12 -2.90
N ILE A 62 -1.79 -9.46 -1.95
CA ILE A 62 -1.54 -8.06 -1.60
C ILE A 62 -0.37 -7.88 -0.64
N GLU A 63 -0.08 -8.90 0.17
CA GLU A 63 1.11 -8.95 1.02
C GLU A 63 2.36 -9.31 0.19
N GLY A 64 3.52 -8.82 0.64
CA GLY A 64 4.80 -9.05 -0.01
C GLY A 64 5.30 -7.86 -0.83
N ASP A 65 6.31 -8.13 -1.65
CA ASP A 65 7.18 -7.10 -2.21
C ASP A 65 6.47 -6.12 -3.15
N TYR A 66 6.87 -4.85 -3.04
CA TYR A 66 6.57 -3.80 -4.00
C TYR A 66 7.87 -3.41 -4.72
N SER A 67 7.78 -2.90 -5.95
CA SER A 67 8.94 -2.43 -6.72
C SER A 67 9.49 -1.08 -6.24
N SER A 68 8.72 -0.37 -5.42
CA SER A 68 9.00 0.98 -4.94
C SER A 68 9.24 0.98 -3.43
N PRO A 69 10.13 1.85 -2.90
CA PRO A 69 10.25 2.11 -1.47
C PRO A 69 8.90 2.45 -0.84
N VAL A 70 8.63 1.90 0.35
CA VAL A 70 7.34 2.06 1.03
C VAL A 70 7.51 2.62 2.44
N LEU A 71 6.78 3.70 2.72
CA LEU A 71 6.59 4.24 4.05
C LEU A 71 5.21 3.84 4.59
N TYR A 72 5.20 3.11 5.69
CA TYR A 72 4.01 2.80 6.47
C TYR A 72 3.86 3.78 7.63
N ILE A 73 2.65 4.28 7.84
CA ILE A 73 2.31 5.13 8.98
C ILE A 73 1.08 4.54 9.67
N TYR A 74 1.18 4.21 10.96
CA TYR A 74 0.09 3.59 11.70
C TYR A 74 -0.15 4.26 13.06
N GLY A 75 -1.42 4.35 13.44
CA GLY A 75 -1.82 4.69 14.80
C GLY A 75 -1.66 3.51 15.76
N SER A 76 -0.89 3.67 16.84
CA SER A 76 -0.79 2.65 17.89
C SER A 76 -2.13 2.40 18.59
N ASN A 77 -3.07 3.35 18.51
CA ASN A 77 -4.42 3.26 19.06
C ASN A 77 -5.49 3.11 17.97
N ASP A 78 -5.13 2.76 16.73
CA ASP A 78 -6.10 2.54 15.66
C ASP A 78 -6.89 1.24 15.92
N PRO A 79 -8.21 1.32 16.17
CA PRO A 79 -9.02 0.12 16.42
C PRO A 79 -9.43 -0.61 15.14
N ILE A 80 -9.25 0.03 13.97
CA ILE A 80 -9.69 -0.45 12.66
C ILE A 80 -8.55 -1.21 11.98
N THR A 81 -7.36 -0.60 11.92
CA THR A 81 -6.19 -1.21 11.28
C THR A 81 -5.15 -1.55 12.34
N LYS A 82 -5.22 -2.78 12.87
CA LYS A 82 -4.34 -3.19 13.95
C LYS A 82 -2.91 -3.40 13.43
N PRO A 83 -1.92 -2.62 13.88
CA PRO A 83 -0.58 -2.62 13.28
C PRO A 83 0.19 -3.95 13.37
N PHE A 84 -0.21 -4.85 14.27
CA PHE A 84 0.47 -6.13 14.52
C PHE A 84 -0.15 -7.35 13.81
N ASP A 85 -1.32 -7.22 13.18
CA ASP A 85 -1.95 -8.32 12.43
C ASP A 85 -1.38 -8.49 11.01
N TYR A 86 -0.45 -7.61 10.64
CA TYR A 86 0.08 -7.51 9.29
C TYR A 86 1.56 -7.83 9.31
N CYS A 87 1.95 -8.86 8.57
CA CYS A 87 3.34 -9.07 8.17
C CYS A 87 3.75 -7.91 7.26
N ILE A 88 4.07 -6.76 7.86
CA ILE A 88 4.99 -5.81 7.24
C ILE A 88 6.33 -6.53 7.25
N CYS A 89 6.57 -7.42 6.28
CA CYS A 89 7.88 -8.03 6.09
C CYS A 89 8.84 -6.89 5.73
N PRO A 90 9.65 -6.38 6.67
CA PRO A 90 10.45 -5.20 6.41
C PRO A 90 11.57 -5.64 5.46
N ARG A 91 11.56 -5.10 4.24
CA ARG A 91 12.75 -5.08 3.39
C ARG A 91 13.59 -3.84 3.69
N SER A 92 14.79 -3.81 3.12
CA SER A 92 15.76 -2.71 3.28
C SER A 92 15.23 -1.33 2.87
N ASP A 93 14.21 -1.28 2.02
CA ASP A 93 13.57 -0.08 1.47
C ASP A 93 12.18 0.21 2.09
N THR A 94 11.85 -0.49 3.18
CA THR A 94 10.59 -0.30 3.92
C THR A 94 10.84 0.46 5.22
N THR A 95 10.09 1.54 5.44
CA THR A 95 10.09 2.29 6.70
C THR A 95 8.71 2.21 7.35
N VAL A 96 8.66 2.07 8.68
CA VAL A 96 7.41 2.05 9.45
C VAL A 96 7.47 3.12 10.55
N ILE A 97 6.46 3.97 10.60
CA ILE A 97 6.28 5.01 11.62
C ILE A 97 5.00 4.71 12.40
N PHE A 98 5.10 4.77 13.73
CA PHE A 98 3.96 4.71 14.63
C PHE A 98 3.69 6.06 15.27
N HIS A 99 2.41 6.41 15.42
CA HIS A 99 1.99 7.58 16.18
C HIS A 99 0.95 7.23 17.25
N LYS A 100 0.84 8.06 18.30
CA LYS A 100 -0.04 7.80 19.45
C LYS A 100 -1.55 8.01 19.19
N LYS A 101 -1.94 8.47 17.99
CA LYS A 101 -3.36 8.68 17.63
C LYS A 101 -4.04 7.38 17.17
N GLY A 102 -5.36 7.46 16.98
CA GLY A 102 -6.19 6.42 16.37
C GLY A 102 -6.09 6.42 14.84
N HIS A 103 -7.17 6.01 14.17
CA HIS A 103 -7.25 5.92 12.71
C HIS A 103 -7.06 7.27 12.01
#